data_AF-A0A959HQC0-F1
#
_entry.id   AF-A0A959HQC0-F1
#
_cell.length_a   1.000
_cell.length_b   1.000
_cell.length_c   1.000
_cell.angle_alpha   90.00
_cell.angle_beta   90.00
_cell.angle_gamma   90.00
#
_symmetry.space_group_name_H-M   'P 1'
#
loop_
_entity.id
_entity.type
_entity.pdbx_description
1 polymer ?
#
loop_
_entity_poly.entity_id
_entity_poly.type
_entity_poly.pdbx_seq_one_letter_code
_entity_poly.pdbx_strand_id
1 'polypeptide(L)' 'MKIPELVKMWNEFGDIPINSKDEIEQDFYYWEKGTYRLDIWHWFDEKLPNGLAELVL' A
#
# COMPACT_ATOMS: atom_id res chain seq x y z
N MET A 1 -13.48 -3.76 1.67
CA MET A 1 -12.96 -3.10 2.89
C MET A 1 -13.69 -1.81 3.14
N LYS A 2 -13.89 -1.45 4.41
CA LYS A 2 -14.29 -0.11 4.83
C LYS A 2 -13.06 0.79 4.95
N ILE A 3 -13.26 2.11 4.97
CA ILE A 3 -12.15 3.09 5.09
C ILE A 3 -11.19 2.77 6.25
N PRO A 4 -11.64 2.46 7.49
CA PRO A 4 -10.70 2.15 8.57
C PRO A 4 -9.81 0.93 8.32
N GLU A 5 -10.30 -0.07 7.57
CA GLU A 5 -9.53 -1.26 7.20
C GLU A 5 -8.47 -0.91 6.15
N LEU A 6 -8.80 -0.03 5.19
CA LEU A 6 -7.84 0.49 4.22
C LEU A 6 -6.75 1.32 4.90
N VAL A 7 -7.11 2.18 5.86
CA VAL A 7 -6.13 2.97 6.62
C VAL A 7 -5.20 2.08 7.41
N LYS A 8 -5.73 1.04 8.07
CA LYS A 8 -4.91 0.06 8.77
C LYS A 8 -3.94 -0.65 7.81
N MET A 9 -4.45 -1.11 6.67
CA MET A 9 -3.63 -1.77 5.65
C MET A 9 -2.55 -0.83 5.09
N TRP A 10 -2.87 0.44 4.89
CA TRP A 10 -1.89 1.46 4.45
C TRP A 10 -0.76 1.64 5.47
N ASN A 11 -1.09 1.70 6.77
CA ASN A 11 -0.07 1.81 7.82
C ASN A 11 0.84 0.57 7.85
N GLU A 12 0.27 -0.63 7.74
CA GLU A 12 1.05 -1.88 7.67
C GLU A 12 1.93 -1.94 6.42
N PHE A 13 1.49 -1.35 5.30
CA PHE A 13 2.30 -1.24 4.09
C PHE A 13 3.59 -0.45 4.32
N GLY A 14 3.57 0.57 5.18
CA GLY A 14 4.74 1.39 5.52
C GLY A 14 5.88 0.61 6.17
N ASP A 15 5.58 -0.53 6.81
CA ASP A 15 6.55 -1.40 7.47
C ASP A 15 7.08 -2.52 6.55
N ILE A 16 6.58 -2.63 5.32
CA ILE A 16 6.99 -3.68 4.38
C ILE A 16 8.38 -3.35 3.80
N PRO A 17 9.38 -4.25 3.94
CA PRO A 17 10.70 -4.03 3.36
C PRO A 17 10.63 -3.97 1.83
N ILE A 18 11.46 -3.11 1.25
CA ILE A 18 11.50 -2.83 -0.19
C ILE A 18 12.94 -2.98 -0.67
N ASN A 19 13.12 -3.68 -1.79
CA ASN A 19 14.43 -3.87 -2.40
C ASN A 19 14.89 -2.63 -3.20
N SER A 20 16.09 -2.70 -3.78
CA SER A 20 16.66 -1.61 -4.60
C SER A 20 15.95 -1.36 -5.94
N LYS A 21 14.95 -2.17 -6.29
CA LYS A 21 14.11 -2.02 -7.49
C LYS A 21 12.71 -1.49 -7.16
N ASP A 22 12.50 -1.00 -5.93
CA ASP A 22 11.20 -0.53 -5.44
C ASP A 22 10.11 -1.62 -5.38
N GLU A 23 10.50 -2.90 -5.22
CA GLU A 23 9.57 -4.02 -5.08
C GLU A 23 9.50 -4.49 -3.61
N ILE A 24 8.32 -4.96 -3.17
CA ILE A 24 8.15 -5.54 -1.82
C ILE A 24 8.93 -6.85 -1.66
N GLU A 25 9.58 -7.05 -0.51
CA GLU A 25 10.44 -8.22 -0.27
C GLU A 25 9.74 -9.41 0.40
N GLN A 26 8.45 -9.29 0.69
CA GLN A 26 7.58 -10.33 1.23
C GLN A 26 6.16 -10.18 0.67
N ASP A 27 5.36 -11.24 0.79
CA ASP A 27 3.93 -11.16 0.43
C ASP A 27 3.20 -10.17 1.35
N PHE A 28 2.27 -9.44 0.78
CA PHE A 28 1.46 -8.45 1.47
C PHE A 28 0.02 -8.54 0.98
N TYR A 29 -0.91 -9.02 1.81
CA TYR A 29 -2.32 -9.19 1.48
C TYR A 29 -2.58 -9.89 0.12
N TYR A 30 -2.83 -9.11 -0.94
CA TYR A 30 -3.17 -9.58 -2.28
C TYR A 30 -1.98 -9.56 -3.24
N TRP A 31 -0.83 -9.09 -2.77
CA TRP A 31 0.37 -8.86 -3.56
C TRP A 31 1.47 -9.81 -3.12
N GLU A 32 2.10 -10.46 -4.09
CA GLU A 32 3.22 -11.35 -3.86
C GLU A 32 4.53 -10.55 -3.77
N LYS A 33 5.52 -11.12 -3.08
CA LYS A 33 6.90 -10.65 -3.12
C LYS A 33 7.33 -10.33 -4.56
N GLY A 34 7.94 -9.17 -4.76
CA GLY A 34 8.34 -8.68 -6.09
C GLY A 34 7.32 -7.74 -6.73
N THR A 35 6.16 -7.51 -6.10
CA THR A 35 5.22 -6.47 -6.56
C THR A 35 5.84 -5.08 -6.38
N TYR A 36 5.70 -4.22 -7.39
CA TYR A 36 6.19 -2.86 -7.36
C TYR A 36 5.38 -2.00 -6.38
N ARG A 37 6.06 -1.25 -5.49
CA ARG A 37 5.40 -0.48 -4.43
C ARG A 37 4.45 0.60 -4.95
N LEU A 38 4.75 1.19 -6.12
CA LEU A 38 3.89 2.22 -6.70
C LEU A 38 2.57 1.63 -7.21
N ASP A 39 2.53 0.37 -7.64
CA ASP A 39 1.28 -0.29 -8.05
C ASP A 39 0.35 -0.46 -6.84
N ILE A 40 0.92 -0.78 -5.68
CA ILE A 40 0.19 -0.88 -4.41
C ILE A 40 -0.29 0.51 -3.98
N TRP A 41 0.56 1.54 -4.07
CA TRP A 41 0.16 2.93 -3.80
C TRP A 41 -0.98 3.41 -4.68
N HIS A 42 -0.89 3.22 -6.00
CA HIS A 42 -1.96 3.59 -6.93
C HIS A 42 -3.26 2.86 -6.60
N TRP A 43 -3.18 1.59 -6.20
CA TRP A 43 -4.36 0.84 -5.77
C TRP A 43 -5.03 1.50 -4.55
N PHE A 44 -4.27 1.97 -3.56
CA PHE A 44 -4.86 2.68 -2.42
C PHE A 44 -5.49 4.01 -2.83
N ASP A 45 -4.83 4.75 -3.71
CA ASP A 45 -5.30 6.04 -4.20
C ASP A 45 -6.67 5.90 -4.91
N GLU A 46 -6.86 4.85 -5.71
CA GLU A 46 -8.13 4.54 -6.37
C GLU A 46 -9.25 4.08 -5.41
N LYS A 47 -8.90 3.55 -4.22
CA LYS A 47 -9.88 3.01 -3.26
C LYS A 47 -10.35 4.02 -2.23
N LEU A 48 -9.64 5.14 -2.07
CA LEU A 48 -10.00 6.18 -1.11
C LEU A 48 -10.76 7.31 -1.82
N PRO A 49 -11.85 7.85 -1.24
CA PRO A 49 -12.65 8.89 -1.89
C PRO A 49 -11.87 10.15 -2.28
N ASN A 50 -10.83 10.49 -1.52
CA ASN A 50 -9.96 11.65 -1.73
C ASN A 50 -8.49 11.22 -1.97
N GLY A 51 -8.29 9.98 -2.41
CA GLY A 51 -6.96 9.39 -2.53
C GLY A 51 -6.22 9.29 -1.21
N LEU A 52 -4.90 9.19 -1.29
CA LEU A 52 -4.01 9.14 -0.12
C LEU A 52 -3.80 10.50 0.56
N ALA A 53 -4.28 11.61 -0.02
CA ALA A 53 -4.03 12.97 0.45
C ALA A 53 -4.46 13.22 1.90
N GLU A 54 -5.49 12.53 2.39
CA GLU A 54 -5.97 12.65 3.78
C GLU A 54 -5.21 11.76 4.78
N LEU A 55 -4.38 10.83 4.30
CA LEU A 55 -3.63 9.89 5.15
C LEU A 55 -2.16 10.26 5.34
N VAL A 56 -1.64 11.19 4.56
CA VAL A 56 -0.21 11.60 4.55
C VAL A 56 0.00 12.96 5.24
N LEU A 57 -1.02 13.47 5.96
CA LEU A 57 -0.98 14.72 6.73
C LEU A 57 -0.74 14.50 8.23
#